data_AF-A0A0C9ZGC0-F1
#
_entry.id   AF-A0A0C9ZGC0-F1
#
_cell.length_a   1.000
_cell.length_b   1.000
_cell.length_c   1.000
_cell.angle_alpha   90.00
_cell.angle_beta   90.00
_cell.angle_gamma   90.00
#
_symmetry.space_group_name_H-M   'P 1'
#
loop_
_entity.id
_entity.type
_entity.pdbx_description
1 polymer ?
#
loop_
_entity_poly.entity_id
_entity_poly.type
_entity_poly.pdbx_seq_one_letter_code
_entity_poly.pdbx_strand_id
1 'polypeptide(L)'
;ELGRRDDLESLAYVFIYCLRGSLPWLNESSNPCSMSILGLKQKTPIETLCSRLPRELATFLTYARTLSFSEEPDYGYMRSLFETL
;
A
#
# COMPACT_ATOMS: atom_id res chain seq x y z
N GLU A 1 -9.12 15.43 -2.56
CA GLU A 1 -8.20 15.97 -1.54
C GLU A 1 -7.41 14.81 -0.95
N LEU A 2 -6.16 15.04 -0.56
CA LEU A 2 -5.31 14.05 0.11
C LEU A 2 -5.60 14.10 1.62
N GLY A 3 -5.74 12.94 2.25
CA GLY A 3 -6.06 12.80 3.68
C GLY A 3 -5.18 11.78 4.39
N ARG A 4 -5.45 11.54 5.68
CA ARG A 4 -4.65 10.66 6.55
C ARG A 4 -4.45 9.25 5.97
N ARG A 5 -5.47 8.72 5.29
CA ARG A 5 -5.41 7.41 4.65
C ARG A 5 -4.37 7.34 3.52
N ASP A 6 -4.16 8.45 2.80
CA ASP A 6 -3.24 8.49 1.65
C ASP A 6 -1.78 8.44 2.13
N ASP A 7 -1.50 9.05 3.30
CA ASP A 7 -0.20 8.94 3.98
C ASP A 7 0.06 7.50 4.42
N LEU A 8 -0.93 6.83 5.01
CA LEU A 8 -0.82 5.44 5.47
C LEU A 8 -0.68 4.45 4.31
N GLU A 9 -1.42 4.65 3.22
CA GLU A 9 -1.28 3.85 2.01
C GLU A 9 0.12 4.04 1.39
N SER A 10 0.62 5.27 1.36
CA SER A 10 1.96 5.58 0.89
C SER A 10 3.04 4.94 1.76
N LEU A 11 2.87 4.95 3.09
CA LEU A 11 3.76 4.27 4.02
C LEU A 11 3.80 2.75 3.78
N ALA A 12 2.65 2.13 3.52
CA ALA A 12 2.58 0.71 3.17
C ALA A 12 3.41 0.41 1.92
N TYR A 13 3.29 1.25 0.88
CA TYR A 13 4.09 1.09 -0.34
C TYR A 13 5.59 1.26 -0.10
N VAL A 14 6.00 2.16 0.79
CA VAL A 14 7.40 2.32 1.19
C VAL A 14 7.92 1.04 1.87
N PHE A 15 7.18 0.46 2.81
CA PHE A 15 7.59 -0.80 3.44
C PHE A 15 7.70 -1.96 2.46
N ILE A 16 6.71 -2.10 1.57
CA ILE A 16 6.73 -3.11 0.51
C ILE A 16 7.94 -2.90 -0.40
N TYR A 17 8.22 -1.65 -0.78
CA TYR A 17 9.38 -1.32 -1.60
C TYR A 17 10.70 -1.67 -0.90
N CYS A 18 10.86 -1.35 0.39
CA CYS A 18 12.06 -1.68 1.15
C CYS A 18 12.31 -3.19 1.23
N LEU A 19 11.27 -4.02 1.35
CA LEU A 19 11.42 -5.48 1.47
C LEU A 19 11.51 -6.19 0.11
N ARG A 20 10.78 -5.71 -0.90
CA ARG A 20 10.72 -6.32 -2.23
C ARG A 20 11.80 -5.77 -3.18
N GLY A 21 12.29 -4.55 -2.93
CA GLY A 21 13.23 -3.80 -3.77
C GLY A 21 12.60 -3.13 -5.00
N SER A 22 11.32 -3.39 -5.29
CA SER A 22 10.63 -2.81 -6.46
C SER A 22 9.12 -2.76 -6.26
N LEU A 23 8.46 -1.86 -6.99
CA LEU A 23 7.00 -1.78 -7.10
C LEU A 23 6.59 -1.93 -8.58
N PRO A 24 5.50 -2.65 -8.88
CA PRO A 24 5.10 -2.95 -10.26
C PRO A 24 4.92 -1.70 -11.15
N TRP A 25 4.37 -0.63 -10.58
CA TRP A 25 4.07 0.61 -11.32
C TRP A 25 5.29 1.54 -11.53
N LEU A 26 6.43 1.30 -10.90
CA LEU A 26 7.62 2.12 -11.13
C LEU A 26 8.21 1.89 -12.51
N ASN A 27 8.19 0.64 -12.99
CA ASN A 27 8.78 0.25 -14.27
C ASN A 27 7.86 0.54 -15.48
N GLU A 28 6.55 0.60 -15.26
CA GLU A 28 5.54 0.83 -16.31
C GLU A 28 5.40 2.31 -16.71
N SER A 29 5.93 3.23 -15.89
CA SER A 29 5.83 4.69 -16.10
C SER A 29 6.54 5.21 -17.37
N SER A 30 7.32 4.35 -18.04
CA SER A 30 8.06 4.70 -19.26
C SER A 30 7.24 4.53 -20.56
N ASN A 31 6.06 3.90 -20.48
CA ASN A 31 5.26 3.63 -21.67
C ASN A 31 4.15 4.68 -21.84
N PRO A 32 4.11 5.46 -22.93
CA PRO A 32 3.09 6.50 -23.16
C PRO A 32 1.67 5.96 -23.35
N CYS A 33 1.50 4.64 -23.58
CA CYS A 33 0.20 3.96 -23.59
C CYS A 33 -0.14 3.27 -22.26
N SER A 34 0.69 3.41 -21.22
CA SER A 34 0.41 2.83 -19.90
C SER A 34 -0.73 3.56 -19.19
N MET A 35 -1.51 2.82 -18.40
CA MET A 35 -2.44 3.44 -17.47
C MET A 35 -1.70 4.38 -16.52
N SER A 36 -2.39 5.41 -16.02
CA SER A 36 -1.83 6.27 -14.99
C SER A 36 -1.33 5.43 -13.80
N ILE A 37 -0.30 5.93 -13.10
CA ILE A 37 0.25 5.26 -11.91
C ILE A 37 -0.86 4.96 -10.88
N LEU A 38 -1.84 5.85 -10.75
CA LEU A 38 -3.01 5.63 -9.91
C LEU A 38 -3.83 4.41 -10.36
N GLY A 39 -4.11 4.28 -11.66
CA GLY A 39 -4.82 3.12 -12.20
C GLY A 39 -4.04 1.81 -12.03
N LEU A 40 -2.71 1.85 -12.15
CA LEU A 40 -1.86 0.69 -11.89
C LEU A 40 -1.88 0.27 -10.41
N LYS A 41 -1.80 1.23 -9.48
CA LYS A 41 -1.91 0.97 -8.04
C LYS A 41 -3.25 0.33 -7.67
N GLN A 42 -4.35 0.81 -8.27
CA GLN A 42 -5.70 0.27 -8.05
C GLN A 42 -5.88 -1.12 -8.65
N LYS A 43 -5.34 -1.37 -9.85
CA LYS A 43 -5.47 -2.67 -10.53
C LYS A 43 -4.59 -3.75 -9.94
N THR A 44 -3.48 -3.38 -9.28
CA THR A 44 -2.56 -4.34 -8.67
C THR A 44 -3.22 -4.98 -7.44
N PRO A 45 -3.47 -6.30 -7.43
CA PRO A 45 -4.02 -6.99 -6.26
C PRO A 45 -3.04 -6.94 -5.09
N ILE A 46 -3.56 -6.74 -3.88
CA ILE A 46 -2.74 -6.64 -2.66
C ILE A 46 -2.03 -7.96 -2.40
N GLU A 47 -2.68 -9.08 -2.67
CA GLU A 47 -2.15 -10.44 -2.51
C GLU A 47 -0.94 -10.67 -3.42
N THR A 48 -1.00 -10.17 -4.65
CA THR A 48 0.12 -10.23 -5.60
C THR A 48 1.25 -9.32 -5.16
N LEU A 49 0.92 -8.10 -4.73
CA LEU A 49 1.89 -7.10 -4.30
C LEU A 49 2.69 -7.56 -3.08
N CYS A 50 1.99 -8.10 -2.09
CA CYS A 50 2.55 -8.61 -0.85
C CYS A 50 2.93 -10.09 -0.92
N SER A 51 3.00 -10.68 -2.11
CA SER A 51 3.45 -12.07 -2.28
C SER A 51 4.86 -12.25 -1.69
N ARG A 52 5.02 -13.25 -0.82
CA ARG A 52 6.27 -13.57 -0.09
C ARG A 52 6.71 -12.51 0.93
N LEU A 53 5.86 -11.55 1.26
CA LEU A 53 6.07 -10.63 2.38
C LEU A 53 5.25 -11.11 3.60
N PRO A 54 5.55 -10.61 4.81
CA PRO A 54 4.69 -10.79 5.95
C PRO A 54 3.23 -10.42 5.65
N ARG A 55 2.29 -11.25 6.08
CA ARG A 55 0.85 -11.04 5.84
C ARG A 55 0.35 -9.73 6.47
N GLU A 56 1.01 -9.31 7.53
CA GLU A 56 0.76 -8.09 8.30
C GLU A 56 0.82 -6.85 7.39
N LEU A 57 1.69 -6.84 6.37
CA LEU A 57 1.75 -5.76 5.37
C LEU A 57 0.53 -5.75 4.44
N ALA A 58 0.04 -6.92 4.03
CA ALA A 58 -1.19 -7.01 3.25
C ALA A 58 -2.39 -6.52 4.06
N THR A 59 -2.46 -6.90 5.34
CA THR A 59 -3.49 -6.43 6.27
C THR A 59 -3.40 -4.92 6.47
N PHE A 60 -2.21 -4.37 6.70
CA PHE A 60 -1.97 -2.93 6.85
C PHE A 60 -2.41 -2.13 5.62
N LEU A 61 -2.00 -2.57 4.42
CA LEU A 61 -2.38 -1.90 3.17
C LEU A 61 -3.89 -1.98 2.91
N THR A 62 -4.51 -3.13 3.21
CA THR A 62 -5.96 -3.30 3.10
C THR A 62 -6.70 -2.34 4.02
N TYR A 63 -6.29 -2.29 5.29
CA TYR A 63 -6.87 -1.38 6.28
C TYR A 63 -6.76 0.08 5.82
N ALA A 64 -5.58 0.52 5.38
CA ALA A 64 -5.37 1.88 4.88
C ALA A 64 -6.30 2.24 3.71
N ARG A 65 -6.52 1.31 2.75
CA ARG A 65 -7.42 1.52 1.60
C ARG A 65 -8.90 1.53 1.97
N THR A 66 -9.30 0.88 3.06
CA THR A 66 -10.70 0.84 3.51
C THR A 66 -11.11 2.09 4.29
N LEU A 67 -10.16 2.89 4.78
CA LEU A 67 -10.45 4.09 5.56
C LEU A 67 -11.21 5.13 4.72
N SER A 68 -12.25 5.70 5.33
CA SER A 68 -12.95 6.86 4.78
C SER A 68 -12.08 8.11 4.88
N PHE A 69 -12.34 9.10 4.03
CA PHE A 69 -11.51 10.32 3.98
C PHE A 69 -11.42 11.07 5.33
N SER A 70 -12.54 11.15 6.07
CA SER A 70 -12.64 11.82 7.37
C SER A 70 -12.44 10.88 8.57
N GLU A 71 -12.19 9.60 8.33
CA GLU A 71 -12.05 8.60 9.39
C GLU A 71 -10.71 8.75 10.09
N GLU A 72 -10.72 8.61 11.42
CA GLU A 72 -9.50 8.57 12.20
C GLU A 72 -8.91 7.16 12.17
N PRO A 73 -7.65 6.98 11.70
CA PRO A 73 -7.03 5.66 11.70
C PRO A 73 -6.77 5.15 13.12
N ASP A 74 -6.99 3.87 13.36
CA ASP A 74 -6.59 3.19 14.58
C ASP A 74 -5.08 2.87 14.54
N TYR A 75 -4.27 3.84 14.96
CA TYR A 75 -2.82 3.69 15.05
C TYR A 75 -2.38 2.62 16.08
N GLY A 76 -3.23 2.26 17.04
CA GLY A 76 -2.95 1.19 18.00
C GLY A 76 -3.00 -0.17 17.30
N TYR A 77 -4.10 -0.43 16.60
CA TYR A 77 -4.25 -1.61 15.75
C TYR A 77 -3.13 -1.72 14.73
N MET A 78 -2.85 -0.64 13.99
CA MET A 78 -1.79 -0.62 12.98
C MET A 78 -0.41 -0.97 13.54
N ARG A 79 -0.07 -0.49 14.74
CA ARG A 79 1.20 -0.83 15.40
C ARG A 79 1.22 -2.28 15.84
N SER A 80 0.13 -2.78 16.42
CA SER A 80 0.03 -4.17 16.89
C SER A 80 0.27 -5.20 15.78
N LEU A 81 -0.04 -4.87 14.52
CA LEU A 81 0.27 -5.73 13.37
C LEU A 81 1.77 -6.02 13.24
N PHE A 82 2.65 -5.11 13.65
CA PHE A 82 4.09 -5.27 13.50
C PHE A 82 4.81 -5.64 14.80
N GLU A 83 4.11 -5.69 15.94
CA GLU A 83 4.72 -6.04 17.22
C GLU A 83 5.16 -7.51 17.30
N THR A 84 4.57 -8.38 16.46
CA THR A 84 4.87 -9.82 16.43
C THR A 84 5.75 -10.23 15.26
N LEU A 85 6.29 -9.28 14.50
CA LEU A 85 7.23 -9.51 13.39
C LEU A 85 8.68 -9.44 13.85
#